data_AF-D5AB23-F1
#
_entry.id   AF-D5AB23-F1
#
_cell.length_a   1.000
_cell.length_b   1.000
_cell.length_c   1.000
_cell.angle_alpha   90.00
_cell.angle_beta   90.00
_cell.angle_gamma   90.00
#
_symmetry.space_group_name_H-M   'P 1'
#
loop_
_entity.id
_entity.type
_entity.pdbx_description
1 polymer ?
#
loop_
_entity_poly.entity_id
_entity_poly.type
_entity_poly.pdbx_seq_one_letter_code
_entity_poly.pdbx_strand_id
1 'polypeptide(L)'
;MICLFQGLHNERRIGDLTLEEYLSVGFQADGLEIQSPLVRKANDGSICKWIVNVQDRLCTLKDAFENVPLCVGFNIEVKFDDEIEVSEAELQRVTGTVLKEVAMYGKGRKVFYSSFHPDAVDLLRKMQTEYPVLFLTEGGTYLYKDERKNSIESAVEVCLKCGLQGIVSEVEAILQNPGLVSKVKDAGLCLLTYGDLNNFVEVLHKQRETGVDGVIVDHVLEMVTAVRNATISGSTLTSCDDIRYRDVSSILKAAA
;
A
#
# COMPACT_ATOMS: atom_id res chain seq x y z
N MET A 1 6.33 2.40 -2.69
CA MET A 1 5.63 2.74 -1.44
C MET A 1 6.68 3.20 -0.44
N ILE A 2 6.56 4.41 0.12
CA ILE A 2 7.45 4.86 1.21
C ILE A 2 6.77 4.44 2.51
N CYS A 3 7.30 3.44 3.19
CA CYS A 3 6.70 2.85 4.39
C CYS A 3 7.59 3.13 5.60
N LEU A 4 7.12 3.95 6.56
CA LEU A 4 7.98 4.51 7.61
C LEU A 4 7.56 4.20 9.06
N PHE A 5 6.58 3.34 9.32
CA PHE A 5 5.98 3.27 10.67
C PHE A 5 6.15 1.93 11.41
N GLN A 6 6.72 0.89 10.81
CA GLN A 6 6.95 -0.39 11.50
C GLN A 6 8.43 -0.68 11.85
N GLY A 7 9.30 0.31 11.68
CA GLY A 7 10.70 0.22 12.08
C GLY A 7 10.92 0.64 13.53
N LEU A 8 11.79 -0.09 14.23
CA LEU A 8 12.42 0.32 15.47
C LEU A 8 13.87 0.75 15.17
N HIS A 9 14.35 1.75 15.91
CA HIS A 9 15.75 2.14 15.96
C HIS A 9 16.16 2.26 17.43
N ASN A 10 17.15 1.48 17.87
CA ASN A 10 17.55 1.38 19.28
C ASN A 10 16.33 1.15 20.21
N GLU A 11 15.44 0.24 19.83
CA GLU A 11 14.20 -0.11 20.55
C GLU A 11 13.16 1.02 20.69
N ARG A 12 13.41 2.20 20.09
CA ARG A 12 12.43 3.28 19.96
C ARG A 12 11.66 3.15 18.66
N ARG A 13 10.39 3.54 18.68
CA ARG A 13 9.57 3.61 17.46
C ARG A 13 10.03 4.78 16.60
N ILE A 14 9.87 4.67 15.28
CA ILE A 14 10.16 5.81 14.38
C ILE A 14 9.38 7.07 14.77
N GLY A 15 8.13 6.92 15.24
CA GLY A 15 7.32 8.04 15.74
C GLY A 15 7.90 8.76 16.96
N ASP A 16 8.81 8.12 17.71
CA ASP A 16 9.48 8.69 18.87
C ASP A 16 10.80 9.39 18.53
N LEU A 17 11.26 9.30 17.27
CA LEU A 17 12.53 9.88 16.82
C LEU A 17 12.35 11.35 16.40
N THR A 18 13.36 12.17 16.65
CA THR A 18 13.49 13.46 15.97
C THR A 18 13.78 13.25 14.49
N LEU A 19 13.55 14.28 13.67
CA LEU A 19 13.87 14.21 12.24
C LEU A 19 15.37 13.93 12.00
N GLU A 20 16.25 14.54 12.80
CA GLU A 20 17.70 14.32 12.71
C GLU A 20 18.07 12.86 13.05
N GLU A 21 17.53 12.33 14.14
CA GLU A 21 17.71 10.93 14.51
C GLU A 21 17.21 10.00 13.39
N TYR A 22 16.00 10.25 12.88
CA TYR A 22 15.41 9.46 11.80
C TYR A 22 16.28 9.47 10.52
N LEU A 23 16.77 10.63 10.09
CA LEU A 23 17.60 10.73 8.87
C LEU A 23 19.00 10.13 9.06
N SER A 24 19.48 10.00 10.30
CA SER A 24 20.77 9.37 10.61
C SER A 24 20.73 7.83 10.54
N VAL A 25 19.54 7.22 10.35
CA VAL A 25 19.40 5.76 10.32
C VAL A 25 19.75 5.19 8.95
N GLY A 26 20.63 4.19 8.92
CA GLY A 26 20.98 3.44 7.72
C GLY A 26 21.96 4.17 6.79
N PHE A 27 21.79 3.97 5.48
CA PHE A 27 22.68 4.54 4.47
C PHE A 27 22.61 6.07 4.43
N GLN A 28 23.77 6.70 4.35
CA GLN A 28 23.90 8.16 4.30
C GLN A 28 24.23 8.63 2.87
N ALA A 29 24.07 9.94 2.63
CA ALA A 29 24.28 10.55 1.32
C ALA A 29 25.73 10.44 0.80
N ASP A 30 26.70 10.24 1.69
CA ASP A 30 28.11 10.00 1.37
C ASP A 30 28.43 8.51 1.09
N GLY A 31 27.40 7.65 1.11
CA GLY A 31 27.53 6.21 0.91
C GLY A 31 28.04 5.44 2.12
N LEU A 32 28.26 6.11 3.26
CA LEU A 32 28.64 5.44 4.50
C LEU A 32 27.40 4.86 5.20
N GLU A 33 27.52 3.62 5.65
CA GLU A 33 26.51 2.99 6.50
C GLU A 33 26.83 3.34 7.96
N ILE A 34 25.95 4.12 8.60
CA ILE A 34 26.02 4.33 10.04
C ILE A 34 25.43 3.09 10.72
N GLN A 35 26.19 2.49 11.64
CA GLN A 35 25.93 1.19 12.28
C GLN A 35 24.71 1.17 13.23
N SER A 36 23.51 1.41 12.72
CA SER A 36 22.27 1.20 13.46
C SER A 36 21.14 0.90 12.49
N PRO A 37 20.99 -0.38 12.08
CA PRO A 37 19.97 -0.77 11.11
C PRO A 37 18.57 -0.57 11.69
N LEU A 38 17.60 -0.28 10.82
CA LEU A 38 16.19 -0.46 11.18
C LEU A 38 15.96 -1.94 11.51
N VAL A 39 15.15 -2.18 12.54
CA VAL A 39 14.69 -3.52 12.90
C VAL A 39 13.17 -3.55 12.91
N ARG A 40 12.57 -4.71 12.69
CA ARG A 40 11.13 -4.95 12.82
C ARG A 40 10.88 -6.00 13.89
N LYS A 41 9.73 -5.90 14.55
CA LYS A 41 9.22 -6.96 15.42
C LYS A 41 8.36 -7.90 14.59
N ALA A 42 8.69 -9.19 14.58
CA ALA A 42 7.90 -10.23 13.94
C ALA A 42 6.71 -10.65 14.81
N ASN A 43 5.79 -11.41 14.23
CA ASN A 43 4.56 -11.87 14.90
C ASN A 43 4.82 -12.74 16.13
N ASP A 44 5.94 -13.46 16.16
CA ASP A 44 6.40 -14.24 17.32
C ASP A 44 7.09 -13.39 18.41
N GLY A 45 7.15 -12.07 18.21
CA GLY A 45 7.79 -11.11 19.08
C GLY A 45 9.30 -10.96 18.86
N SER A 46 9.90 -11.74 17.96
CA SER A 46 11.34 -11.63 17.67
C SER A 46 11.67 -10.32 16.96
N ILE A 47 12.85 -9.77 17.24
CA ILE A 47 13.35 -8.57 16.56
C ILE A 47 14.27 -9.00 15.44
N CYS A 48 13.90 -8.66 14.21
CA CYS A 48 14.64 -9.00 13.00
C CYS A 48 15.16 -7.73 12.33
N LYS A 49 16.36 -7.79 11.75
CA LYS A 49 16.86 -6.69 10.92
C LYS A 49 15.92 -6.44 9.75
N TRP A 50 15.67 -5.17 9.45
CA TRP A 50 15.01 -4.77 8.23
C TRP A 50 15.99 -4.92 7.07
N ILE A 51 15.83 -5.97 6.27
CA ILE A 51 16.69 -6.26 5.12
C ILE A 51 15.90 -5.97 3.85
N VAL A 52 16.47 -5.17 2.96
CA VAL A 52 15.91 -4.85 1.65
C VAL A 52 16.96 -5.12 0.56
N ASN A 53 16.52 -5.43 -0.66
CA ASN A 53 17.41 -5.73 -1.78
C ASN A 53 18.26 -4.52 -2.21
N VAL A 54 17.68 -3.32 -2.10
CA VAL A 54 18.35 -2.04 -2.32
C VAL A 54 17.96 -1.13 -1.18
N GLN A 55 18.95 -0.62 -0.46
CA GLN A 55 18.75 0.34 0.61
C GLN A 55 19.34 1.67 0.18
N ASP A 56 18.55 2.73 0.32
CA ASP A 56 18.97 4.10 0.13
C ASP A 56 18.75 4.87 1.45
N ARG A 57 19.19 6.12 1.50
CA ARG A 57 18.92 7.00 2.64
C ARG A 57 17.42 7.15 2.86
N LEU A 58 17.05 7.25 4.13
CA LEU A 58 15.70 7.64 4.51
C LEU A 58 15.41 9.06 4.00
N CYS A 59 14.15 9.32 3.68
CA CYS A 59 13.74 10.57 3.05
C CYS A 59 12.47 11.12 3.69
N THR A 60 12.30 12.44 3.59
CA THR A 60 11.04 13.09 3.94
C THR A 60 10.04 13.03 2.79
N LEU A 61 8.77 13.31 3.06
CA LEU A 61 7.75 13.42 2.00
C LEU A 61 8.09 14.55 1.01
N LYS A 62 8.65 15.67 1.51
CA LYS A 62 9.19 16.74 0.67
C LYS A 62 10.29 16.21 -0.27
N ASP A 63 11.29 15.51 0.26
CA ASP A 63 12.38 14.95 -0.55
C ASP A 63 11.82 14.05 -1.66
N ALA A 64 10.83 13.22 -1.36
CA ALA A 64 10.20 12.36 -2.34
C ALA A 64 9.54 13.19 -3.47
N PHE A 65 8.78 14.24 -3.12
CA PHE A 65 8.18 15.13 -4.12
C PHE A 65 9.20 15.93 -4.94
N GLU A 66 10.35 16.28 -4.37
CA GLU A 66 11.39 17.05 -5.07
C GLU A 66 12.22 16.16 -6.01
N ASN A 67 12.42 14.89 -5.67
CA ASN A 67 13.33 14.00 -6.41
C ASN A 67 12.62 13.04 -7.39
N VAL A 68 11.32 12.74 -7.19
CA VAL A 68 10.55 11.92 -8.14
C VAL A 68 10.10 12.78 -9.34
N PRO A 69 10.13 12.30 -10.59
CA PRO A 69 9.64 13.07 -11.75
C PRO A 69 8.20 13.57 -11.61
N LEU A 70 7.88 14.75 -12.13
CA LEU A 70 6.54 15.37 -12.02
C LEU A 70 5.42 14.55 -12.70
N CYS A 71 5.74 13.75 -13.71
CA CYS A 71 4.76 12.91 -14.40
C CYS A 71 4.31 11.68 -13.58
N VAL A 72 5.02 11.35 -12.50
CA VAL A 72 4.73 10.21 -11.63
C VAL A 72 3.82 10.67 -10.49
N GLY A 73 2.68 9.99 -10.33
CA GLY A 73 1.76 10.21 -9.21
C GLY A 73 2.22 9.53 -7.92
N PHE A 74 1.58 9.86 -6.80
CA PHE A 74 1.89 9.31 -5.49
C PHE A 74 0.70 8.56 -4.89
N ASN A 75 0.93 7.32 -4.48
CA ASN A 75 0.11 6.64 -3.47
C ASN A 75 0.75 6.93 -2.10
N ILE A 76 0.04 7.68 -1.25
CA ILE A 76 0.51 8.04 0.09
C ILE A 76 -0.25 7.22 1.12
N GLU A 77 0.41 6.20 1.66
CA GLU A 77 -0.11 5.43 2.77
C GLU A 77 0.22 6.13 4.10
N VAL A 78 -0.79 6.53 4.86
CA VAL A 78 -0.65 7.10 6.20
C VAL A 78 -0.78 5.97 7.22
N LYS A 79 0.32 5.67 7.91
CA LYS A 79 0.40 4.54 8.84
C LYS A 79 0.35 4.98 10.30
N PHE A 80 -0.22 4.10 11.11
CA PHE A 80 -0.32 4.22 12.56
C PHE A 80 0.08 2.88 13.18
N ASP A 81 0.50 2.90 14.45
CA ASP A 81 0.85 1.68 15.18
C ASP A 81 -0.45 0.97 15.59
N ASP A 82 -0.66 -0.26 15.12
CA ASP A 82 -1.86 -1.06 15.44
C ASP A 82 -1.83 -1.66 16.86
N GLU A 83 -0.67 -1.65 17.53
CA GLU A 83 -0.52 -2.18 18.89
C GLU A 83 -0.79 -1.13 19.98
N ILE A 84 -0.88 0.15 19.60
CA ILE A 84 -1.16 1.25 20.52
C ILE A 84 -2.46 1.92 20.12
N GLU A 85 -3.26 2.28 21.11
CA GLU A 85 -4.36 3.19 20.90
C GLU A 85 -3.82 4.58 20.49
N VAL A 86 -4.17 5.01 19.28
CA VAL A 86 -3.77 6.32 18.76
C VAL A 86 -4.84 7.35 19.11
N SER A 87 -4.46 8.37 19.89
CA SER A 87 -5.37 9.45 20.25
C SER A 87 -5.85 10.24 19.03
N GLU A 88 -7.05 10.82 19.11
CA GLU A 88 -7.59 11.68 18.05
C GLU A 88 -6.65 12.87 17.74
N ALA A 89 -6.04 13.47 18.76
CA ALA A 89 -5.09 14.56 18.59
C ALA A 89 -3.86 14.13 17.78
N GLU A 90 -3.39 12.90 17.96
CA GLU A 90 -2.27 12.35 17.20
C GLU A 90 -2.66 12.02 15.76
N LEU A 91 -3.84 11.44 15.54
CA LEU A 91 -4.39 11.25 14.19
C LEU A 91 -4.46 12.59 13.43
N GLN A 92 -5.01 13.63 14.06
CA GLN A 92 -5.11 14.98 13.48
C GLN A 92 -3.73 15.59 13.21
N ARG A 93 -2.78 15.43 14.14
CA ARG A 93 -1.41 15.94 13.97
C ARG A 93 -0.72 15.31 12.76
N VAL A 94 -0.75 13.98 12.65
CA VAL A 94 -0.09 13.24 11.56
C VAL A 94 -0.78 13.52 10.22
N THR A 95 -2.10 13.33 10.14
CA THR A 95 -2.85 13.55 8.90
C THR A 95 -2.75 15.01 8.43
N GLY A 96 -2.91 15.98 9.32
CA GLY A 96 -2.75 17.40 9.00
C GLY A 96 -1.35 17.76 8.50
N THR A 97 -0.31 17.16 9.06
CA THR A 97 1.07 17.34 8.59
C THR A 97 1.26 16.79 7.18
N VAL A 98 0.78 15.56 6.91
CA VAL A 98 0.84 14.97 5.57
C VAL A 98 0.11 15.84 4.55
N LEU A 99 -1.12 16.26 4.84
CA LEU A 99 -1.91 17.11 3.94
C LEU A 99 -1.21 18.44 3.63
N LYS A 100 -0.59 19.06 4.64
CA LYS A 100 0.18 20.30 4.46
C LYS A 100 1.38 20.10 3.53
N GLU A 101 2.13 19.02 3.70
CA GLU A 101 3.28 18.69 2.84
C GLU A 101 2.84 18.44 1.39
N VAL A 102 1.74 17.71 1.17
CA VAL A 102 1.19 17.51 -0.17
C VAL A 102 0.73 18.83 -0.79
N ALA A 103 0.04 19.68 -0.04
CA ALA A 103 -0.39 20.99 -0.55
C ALA A 103 0.81 21.87 -0.93
N MET A 104 1.92 21.79 -0.19
CA MET A 104 3.12 22.61 -0.44
C MET A 104 4.00 22.08 -1.57
N TYR A 105 4.18 20.76 -1.66
CA TYR A 105 5.18 20.13 -2.54
C TYR A 105 4.60 19.21 -3.63
N GLY A 106 3.30 18.91 -3.57
CA GLY A 106 2.62 18.02 -4.52
C GLY A 106 2.60 18.55 -5.95
N LYS A 107 2.65 19.87 -6.14
CA LYS A 107 2.77 20.55 -7.46
C LYS A 107 1.75 20.07 -8.50
N GLY A 108 0.50 19.82 -8.08
CA GLY A 108 -0.59 19.36 -8.95
C GLY A 108 -0.45 17.93 -9.47
N ARG A 109 0.45 17.12 -8.88
CA ARG A 109 0.55 15.69 -9.19
C ARG A 109 -0.74 14.96 -8.88
N LYS A 110 -0.95 13.83 -9.57
CA LYS A 110 -1.97 12.86 -9.17
C LYS A 110 -1.56 12.23 -7.85
N VAL A 111 -2.40 12.39 -6.83
CA VAL A 111 -2.20 11.80 -5.50
C VAL A 111 -3.47 11.06 -5.10
N PHE A 112 -3.32 9.97 -4.36
CA PHE A 112 -4.39 9.45 -3.51
C PHE A 112 -3.80 9.03 -2.17
N TYR A 113 -4.63 9.08 -1.13
CA TYR A 113 -4.28 8.66 0.21
C TYR A 113 -4.82 7.27 0.50
N SER A 114 -4.11 6.52 1.33
CA SER A 114 -4.60 5.26 1.87
C SER A 114 -4.22 5.08 3.34
N SER A 115 -4.98 4.30 4.10
CA SER A 115 -4.61 3.88 5.46
C SER A 115 -5.39 2.64 5.87
N PHE A 116 -4.77 1.80 6.71
CA PHE A 116 -5.45 0.70 7.42
C PHE A 116 -6.25 1.18 8.63
N HIS A 117 -6.04 2.43 9.07
CA HIS A 117 -6.69 2.96 10.27
C HIS A 117 -8.03 3.62 9.89
N PRO A 118 -9.20 3.08 10.30
CA PRO A 118 -10.50 3.57 9.84
C PRO A 118 -10.76 5.05 10.20
N ASP A 119 -10.33 5.47 11.39
CA ASP A 119 -10.53 6.88 11.81
C ASP A 119 -9.57 7.84 11.10
N ALA A 120 -8.43 7.37 10.59
CA ALA A 120 -7.51 8.19 9.82
C ALA A 120 -8.05 8.47 8.42
N VAL A 121 -8.64 7.46 7.75
CA VAL A 121 -9.26 7.68 6.43
C VAL A 121 -10.47 8.61 6.52
N ASP A 122 -11.26 8.53 7.59
CA ASP A 122 -12.35 9.47 7.85
C ASP A 122 -11.83 10.91 8.04
N LEU A 123 -10.79 11.11 8.86
CA LEU A 123 -10.16 12.42 9.04
C LEU A 123 -9.56 12.95 7.73
N LEU A 124 -8.80 12.15 6.98
CA LEU A 124 -8.26 12.53 5.67
C LEU A 124 -9.38 12.97 4.71
N ARG A 125 -10.51 12.28 4.70
CA ARG A 125 -11.65 12.62 3.82
C ARG A 125 -12.39 13.87 4.26
N LYS A 126 -12.44 14.15 5.56
CA LYS A 126 -13.04 15.38 6.13
C LYS A 126 -12.16 16.61 5.94
N MET A 127 -10.84 16.45 6.01
CA MET A 127 -9.88 17.56 5.98
C MET A 127 -9.54 18.04 4.57
N GLN A 128 -9.80 17.24 3.53
CA GLN A 128 -9.58 17.62 2.14
C GLN A 128 -10.59 16.95 1.20
N THR A 129 -10.82 17.54 0.03
CA THR A 129 -11.74 16.98 -0.97
C THR A 129 -11.13 16.77 -2.37
N GLU A 130 -9.89 17.21 -2.57
CA GLU A 130 -9.21 17.23 -3.86
C GLU A 130 -8.75 15.85 -4.31
N TYR A 131 -8.19 15.06 -3.40
CA TYR A 131 -7.59 13.77 -3.68
C TYR A 131 -8.46 12.61 -3.14
N PRO A 132 -8.53 11.49 -3.87
CA PRO A 132 -9.20 10.29 -3.38
C PRO A 132 -8.57 9.78 -2.09
N VAL A 133 -9.41 9.25 -1.20
CA VAL A 133 -8.98 8.50 -0.01
C VAL A 133 -9.51 7.08 -0.15
N LEU A 134 -8.62 6.10 -0.01
CA LEU A 134 -8.94 4.68 -0.11
C LEU A 134 -8.65 3.99 1.24
N PHE A 135 -9.44 2.99 1.58
CA PHE A 135 -9.24 2.20 2.80
C PHE A 135 -8.45 0.92 2.51
N LEU A 136 -7.38 0.68 3.27
CA LEU A 136 -6.58 -0.54 3.16
C LEU A 136 -7.15 -1.65 4.04
N THR A 137 -7.17 -2.88 3.52
CA THR A 137 -7.62 -4.06 4.25
C THR A 137 -6.89 -5.31 3.78
N GLU A 138 -6.71 -6.26 4.70
CA GLU A 138 -6.25 -7.62 4.38
C GLU A 138 -7.40 -8.54 3.97
N GLY A 139 -8.63 -8.02 3.88
CA GLY A 139 -9.77 -8.76 3.35
C GLY A 139 -10.13 -10.02 4.15
N GLY A 140 -9.64 -10.14 5.39
CA GLY A 140 -9.87 -11.27 6.28
C GLY A 140 -8.75 -12.31 6.33
N THR A 141 -7.64 -12.13 5.60
CA THR A 141 -6.47 -13.01 5.72
C THR A 141 -5.70 -12.82 7.03
N TYR A 142 -5.88 -11.66 7.67
CA TYR A 142 -5.44 -11.35 9.01
C TYR A 142 -6.59 -10.73 9.82
N LEU A 143 -6.65 -11.06 11.12
CA LEU A 143 -7.68 -10.59 12.03
C LEU A 143 -7.12 -9.55 13.00
N TYR A 144 -7.62 -8.32 12.88
CA TYR A 144 -7.36 -7.22 13.80
C TYR A 144 -8.37 -7.21 14.95
N LYS A 145 -8.01 -6.51 16.04
CA LYS A 145 -8.94 -6.19 17.13
C LYS A 145 -10.10 -5.29 16.67
N ASP A 146 -9.84 -4.40 15.71
CA ASP A 146 -10.86 -3.56 15.10
C ASP A 146 -11.55 -4.31 13.95
N GLU A 147 -12.81 -4.70 14.18
CA GLU A 147 -13.62 -5.48 13.24
C GLU A 147 -13.84 -4.76 11.89
N ARG A 148 -13.71 -3.43 11.86
CA ARG A 148 -13.82 -2.63 10.62
C ARG A 148 -12.76 -3.01 9.60
N LYS A 149 -11.64 -3.61 10.02
CA LYS A 149 -10.50 -3.98 9.17
C LYS A 149 -10.59 -5.40 8.60
N ASN A 150 -11.48 -6.25 9.13
CA ASN A 150 -11.38 -7.71 9.03
C ASN A 150 -12.07 -8.36 7.82
N SER A 151 -12.65 -7.58 6.92
CA SER A 151 -13.26 -8.11 5.69
C SER A 151 -13.42 -7.03 4.62
N ILE A 152 -13.63 -7.46 3.37
CA ILE A 152 -13.97 -6.54 2.28
C ILE A 152 -15.35 -5.90 2.52
N GLU A 153 -16.27 -6.64 3.12
CA GLU A 153 -17.57 -6.12 3.55
C GLU A 153 -17.45 -4.96 4.53
N SER A 154 -16.71 -5.17 5.62
CA SER A 154 -16.43 -4.11 6.60
C SER A 154 -15.75 -2.92 5.95
N ALA A 155 -14.82 -3.17 5.01
CA ALA A 155 -14.14 -2.12 4.26
C ALA A 155 -15.11 -1.31 3.37
N VAL A 156 -16.09 -1.96 2.73
CA VAL A 156 -17.16 -1.27 1.99
C VAL A 156 -17.99 -0.40 2.92
N GLU A 157 -18.38 -0.91 4.09
CA GLU A 157 -19.14 -0.13 5.08
C GLU A 157 -18.37 1.11 5.56
N VAL A 158 -17.07 0.98 5.85
CA VAL A 158 -16.20 2.10 6.20
C VAL A 158 -16.17 3.14 5.06
N CYS A 159 -16.01 2.67 3.82
CA CYS A 159 -15.96 3.56 2.66
C CYS A 159 -17.26 4.35 2.48
N LEU A 160 -18.41 3.68 2.55
CA LEU A 160 -19.71 4.32 2.40
C LEU A 160 -19.99 5.30 3.54
N LYS A 161 -19.68 4.92 4.79
CA LYS A 161 -19.88 5.76 5.96
C LYS A 161 -19.04 7.04 5.93
N CYS A 162 -17.79 6.93 5.48
CA CYS A 162 -16.84 8.05 5.51
C CYS A 162 -16.76 8.80 4.17
N GLY A 163 -17.50 8.36 3.14
CA GLY A 163 -17.46 8.97 1.80
C GLY A 163 -16.12 8.77 1.07
N LEU A 164 -15.48 7.61 1.27
CA LEU A 164 -14.22 7.25 0.63
C LEU A 164 -14.45 6.81 -0.82
N GLN A 165 -13.39 6.84 -1.63
CA GLN A 165 -13.48 6.57 -3.07
C GLN A 165 -13.20 5.11 -3.42
N GLY A 166 -12.60 4.33 -2.51
CA GLY A 166 -12.36 2.92 -2.79
C GLY A 166 -11.57 2.17 -1.73
N ILE A 167 -11.19 0.96 -2.09
CA ILE A 167 -10.53 -0.02 -1.24
C ILE A 167 -9.20 -0.44 -1.89
N VAL A 168 -8.19 -0.67 -1.06
CA VAL A 168 -6.95 -1.34 -1.44
C VAL A 168 -6.87 -2.65 -0.63
N SER A 169 -7.09 -3.78 -1.29
CA SER A 169 -7.16 -5.11 -0.65
C SER A 169 -5.87 -5.90 -0.81
N GLU A 170 -5.54 -6.74 0.16
CA GLU A 170 -4.61 -7.86 -0.08
C GLU A 170 -5.22 -8.77 -1.17
N VAL A 171 -4.39 -9.17 -2.13
CA VAL A 171 -4.80 -9.85 -3.37
C VAL A 171 -5.31 -11.27 -3.13
N GLU A 172 -4.76 -11.99 -2.16
CA GLU A 172 -5.19 -13.33 -1.78
C GLU A 172 -6.68 -13.35 -1.41
N ALA A 173 -7.16 -12.37 -0.64
CA ALA A 173 -8.58 -12.26 -0.29
C ALA A 173 -9.49 -12.19 -1.55
N ILE A 174 -9.05 -11.44 -2.57
CA ILE A 174 -9.77 -11.30 -3.84
C ILE A 174 -9.69 -12.57 -4.68
N LEU A 175 -8.52 -13.24 -4.71
CA LEU A 175 -8.35 -14.48 -5.46
C LEU A 175 -9.12 -15.65 -4.84
N GLN A 176 -9.18 -15.73 -3.51
CA GLN A 176 -9.95 -16.75 -2.80
C GLN A 176 -11.46 -16.56 -2.98
N ASN A 177 -11.93 -15.31 -3.08
CA ASN A 177 -13.34 -15.01 -3.31
C ASN A 177 -13.52 -13.90 -4.37
N PRO A 178 -13.49 -14.25 -5.68
CA PRO A 178 -13.63 -13.28 -6.77
C PRO A 178 -14.97 -12.52 -6.76
N GLY A 179 -16.01 -13.06 -6.10
CA GLY A 179 -17.31 -12.38 -5.96
C GLY A 179 -17.23 -11.09 -5.16
N LEU A 180 -16.18 -10.90 -4.35
CA LEU A 180 -15.93 -9.66 -3.62
C LEU A 180 -15.68 -8.47 -4.56
N VAL A 181 -15.16 -8.71 -5.76
CA VAL A 181 -14.95 -7.62 -6.74
C VAL A 181 -16.28 -6.97 -7.09
N SER A 182 -17.29 -7.77 -7.47
CA SER A 182 -18.63 -7.26 -7.79
C SER A 182 -19.21 -6.48 -6.62
N LYS A 183 -19.02 -6.95 -5.38
CA LYS A 183 -19.51 -6.28 -4.18
C LYS A 183 -18.95 -4.87 -4.01
N VAL A 184 -17.65 -4.68 -4.27
CA VAL A 184 -17.02 -3.35 -4.23
C VAL A 184 -17.52 -2.46 -5.37
N LYS A 185 -17.67 -3.03 -6.57
CA LYS A 185 -18.15 -2.29 -7.75
C LYS A 185 -19.61 -1.87 -7.65
N ASP A 186 -20.46 -2.73 -7.14
CA ASP A 186 -21.89 -2.45 -6.93
C ASP A 186 -22.09 -1.34 -5.89
N ALA A 187 -21.13 -1.15 -4.97
CA ALA A 187 -21.08 -0.04 -4.03
C ALA A 187 -20.54 1.28 -4.66
N GLY A 188 -20.17 1.28 -5.94
CA GLY A 188 -19.62 2.44 -6.63
C GLY A 188 -18.18 2.79 -6.23
N LEU A 189 -17.45 1.85 -5.66
CA LEU A 189 -16.10 2.04 -5.13
C LEU A 189 -15.05 1.52 -6.12
N CYS A 190 -13.88 2.18 -6.17
CA CYS A 190 -12.73 1.59 -6.85
C CYS A 190 -12.08 0.49 -5.99
N LEU A 191 -11.46 -0.48 -6.65
CA LEU A 191 -10.76 -1.59 -6.02
C LEU A 191 -9.34 -1.68 -6.60
N LEU A 192 -8.36 -1.47 -5.73
CA LEU A 192 -6.97 -1.78 -5.99
C LEU A 192 -6.57 -2.99 -5.16
N THR A 193 -5.48 -3.66 -5.55
CA THR A 193 -4.89 -4.73 -4.74
C THR A 193 -3.41 -4.52 -4.48
N TYR A 194 -2.91 -5.14 -3.41
CA TYR A 194 -1.48 -5.30 -3.09
C TYR A 194 -1.22 -6.75 -2.64
N GLY A 195 0.04 -7.11 -2.46
CA GLY A 195 0.44 -8.42 -1.93
C GLY A 195 1.34 -9.17 -2.89
N ASP A 196 2.04 -10.19 -2.39
CA ASP A 196 3.12 -10.85 -3.13
C ASP A 196 2.63 -11.46 -4.45
N LEU A 197 1.38 -11.92 -4.49
CA LEU A 197 0.81 -12.54 -5.69
C LEU A 197 0.62 -11.56 -6.85
N ASN A 198 0.59 -10.25 -6.59
CA ASN A 198 0.53 -9.24 -7.65
C ASN A 198 1.80 -9.22 -8.52
N ASN A 199 2.89 -9.84 -8.07
CA ASN A 199 4.13 -9.97 -8.84
C ASN A 199 4.09 -11.16 -9.83
N PHE A 200 2.95 -11.82 -10.04
CA PHE A 200 2.76 -12.82 -11.10
C PHE A 200 1.89 -12.28 -12.24
N VAL A 201 2.36 -12.47 -13.48
CA VAL A 201 1.68 -11.98 -14.69
C VAL A 201 0.29 -12.62 -14.85
N GLU A 202 0.18 -13.91 -14.54
CA GLU A 202 -1.08 -14.69 -14.47
C GLU A 202 -2.13 -13.97 -13.61
N VAL A 203 -1.72 -13.56 -12.40
CA VAL A 203 -2.57 -12.97 -11.37
C VAL A 203 -2.98 -11.56 -11.77
N LEU A 204 -2.07 -10.80 -12.38
CA LEU A 204 -2.37 -9.48 -12.94
C LEU A 204 -3.44 -9.57 -14.03
N HIS A 205 -3.30 -10.50 -14.99
CA HIS A 205 -4.30 -10.70 -16.04
C HIS A 205 -5.66 -11.09 -15.46
N LYS A 206 -5.67 -12.02 -14.50
CA LYS A 206 -6.91 -12.46 -13.86
C LYS A 206 -7.65 -11.31 -13.17
N GLN A 207 -6.93 -10.47 -12.44
CA GLN A 207 -7.49 -9.31 -11.75
C GLN A 207 -8.05 -8.26 -12.72
N ARG A 208 -7.37 -8.05 -13.85
CA ARG A 208 -7.87 -7.17 -14.91
C ARG A 208 -9.18 -7.67 -15.50
N GLU A 209 -9.31 -8.98 -15.71
CA GLU A 209 -10.54 -9.61 -16.23
C GLU A 209 -11.71 -9.54 -15.23
N THR A 210 -11.42 -9.62 -13.93
CA THR A 210 -12.45 -9.54 -12.88
C THR A 210 -12.87 -8.11 -12.55
N GLY A 211 -12.19 -7.11 -13.08
CA GLY A 211 -12.55 -5.70 -12.94
C GLY A 211 -11.82 -4.94 -11.83
N VAL A 212 -10.70 -5.46 -11.31
CA VAL A 212 -9.81 -4.69 -10.41
C VAL A 212 -9.25 -3.48 -11.18
N ASP A 213 -9.27 -2.29 -10.55
CA ASP A 213 -8.90 -1.02 -11.20
C ASP A 213 -7.38 -0.78 -11.24
N GLY A 214 -6.64 -1.37 -10.32
CA GLY A 214 -5.20 -1.21 -10.24
C GLY A 214 -4.53 -2.21 -9.31
N VAL A 215 -3.23 -2.43 -9.55
CA VAL A 215 -2.41 -3.35 -8.77
C VAL A 215 -1.17 -2.63 -8.26
N ILE A 216 -0.80 -2.90 -7.02
CA ILE A 216 0.46 -2.49 -6.40
C ILE A 216 1.41 -3.68 -6.49
N VAL A 217 2.58 -3.46 -7.10
CA VAL A 217 3.59 -4.48 -7.42
C VAL A 217 4.98 -4.01 -7.00
N ASP A 218 5.87 -4.95 -6.73
CA ASP A 218 7.29 -4.67 -6.49
C ASP A 218 8.09 -4.73 -7.80
N HIS A 219 7.75 -5.66 -8.69
CA HIS A 219 8.45 -5.88 -9.97
C HIS A 219 7.87 -5.02 -11.10
N VAL A 220 7.88 -3.68 -10.92
CA VAL A 220 7.21 -2.71 -11.82
C VAL A 220 7.62 -2.88 -13.29
N LEU A 221 8.91 -3.00 -13.59
CA LEU A 221 9.39 -3.08 -14.98
C LEU A 221 8.88 -4.36 -15.68
N GLU A 222 8.93 -5.48 -14.98
CA GLU A 222 8.47 -6.77 -15.48
C GLU A 222 6.96 -6.73 -15.75
N MET A 223 6.18 -6.28 -14.77
CA MET A 223 4.72 -6.23 -14.86
C MET A 223 4.25 -5.27 -15.96
N VAL A 224 4.84 -4.08 -16.06
CA VAL A 224 4.51 -3.12 -17.13
C VAL A 224 4.86 -3.68 -18.51
N THR A 225 5.98 -4.39 -18.64
CA THR A 225 6.38 -5.01 -19.90
C THR A 225 5.40 -6.10 -20.32
N ALA A 226 4.99 -6.97 -19.39
CA ALA A 226 3.99 -8.00 -19.64
C ALA A 226 2.66 -7.42 -20.13
N VAL A 227 2.14 -6.39 -19.44
CA VAL A 227 0.88 -5.72 -19.80
C VAL A 227 0.95 -5.06 -21.18
N ARG A 228 2.08 -4.41 -21.50
CA ARG A 228 2.28 -3.77 -22.81
C ARG A 228 2.31 -4.80 -23.93
N ASN A 229 3.04 -5.90 -23.75
CA ASN A 229 3.15 -6.96 -24.76
C ASN A 229 1.79 -7.60 -25.06
N ALA A 230 1.00 -7.88 -24.01
CA ALA A 230 -0.36 -8.40 -24.18
C ALA A 230 -1.32 -7.43 -24.88
N THR A 231 -1.05 -6.12 -24.82
CA THR A 231 -1.87 -5.09 -25.49
C THR A 231 -1.48 -4.94 -26.96
N ILE A 232 -0.18 -5.08 -27.29
CA ILE A 232 0.35 -4.97 -28.66
C ILE A 232 -0.04 -6.18 -29.52
N SER A 233 -0.17 -7.38 -28.92
CA SER A 233 -0.50 -8.60 -29.66
C SER A 233 -1.95 -8.67 -30.16
N GLY A 234 -2.83 -7.70 -29.84
CA GLY A 234 -4.21 -7.64 -30.33
C GLY A 234 -5.09 -8.84 -29.95
N SER A 235 -4.59 -9.75 -29.13
CA SER A 235 -5.26 -10.98 -28.75
C SER A 235 -6.09 -10.74 -27.50
N THR A 236 -7.42 -10.68 -27.64
CA THR A 236 -8.26 -11.46 -26.72
C THR A 236 -7.71 -12.88 -26.77
N LEU A 237 -6.92 -13.28 -25.77
CA LEU A 237 -6.34 -14.62 -25.64
C LEU A 237 -7.48 -15.62 -25.45
N THR A 238 -8.10 -16.05 -26.55
CA THR A 238 -9.10 -17.13 -26.58
C THR A 238 -8.48 -18.49 -26.92
N SER A 239 -7.17 -18.69 -26.76
CA SER A 239 -6.59 -20.03 -26.84
C SER A 239 -5.38 -20.19 -25.92
N CYS A 240 -5.44 -21.24 -25.09
CA CYS A 240 -4.57 -21.59 -23.98
C CYS A 240 -3.08 -21.87 -24.29
N ASP A 241 -2.60 -21.79 -25.53
CA ASP A 241 -1.54 -22.74 -25.91
C ASP A 241 -0.12 -22.19 -26.19
N ASP A 242 0.27 -20.97 -25.80
CA ASP A 242 1.68 -20.57 -26.01
C ASP A 242 2.37 -19.68 -24.95
N ILE A 243 1.82 -19.60 -23.75
CA ILE A 243 2.56 -19.15 -22.57
C ILE A 243 2.28 -20.20 -21.50
N ARG A 244 3.32 -20.80 -20.91
CA ARG A 244 3.18 -21.69 -19.76
C ARG A 244 2.72 -20.88 -18.55
N TYR A 245 1.46 -20.43 -18.56
CA TYR A 245 0.80 -19.82 -17.43
C TYR A 245 0.76 -20.86 -16.33
N ARG A 246 1.33 -20.53 -15.16
CA ARG A 246 1.09 -21.35 -13.97
C ARG A 246 -0.38 -21.19 -13.60
N ASP A 247 -1.05 -22.30 -13.32
CA ASP A 247 -2.43 -22.24 -12.82
C ASP A 247 -2.45 -21.37 -11.55
N VAL A 248 -3.35 -20.39 -11.46
CA VAL A 248 -3.48 -19.51 -10.28
C VAL A 248 -3.74 -20.36 -9.02
N SER A 249 -4.45 -21.49 -9.15
CA SER A 249 -4.61 -22.44 -8.04
C SER A 249 -3.28 -23.06 -7.60
N SER A 250 -2.36 -23.31 -8.53
CA SER A 250 -1.00 -23.78 -8.22
C SER A 250 -0.13 -22.69 -7.60
N ILE A 251 -0.33 -21.42 -7.98
CA ILE A 251 0.36 -20.27 -7.37
C ILE A 251 -0.09 -20.08 -5.92
N LEU A 252 -1.41 -20.10 -5.67
CA LEU A 252 -1.96 -20.00 -4.32
C LEU A 252 -1.45 -21.13 -3.40
N LYS A 253 -1.36 -22.36 -3.90
CA LYS A 253 -0.81 -23.50 -3.14
C LYS A 253 0.69 -23.42 -2.89
N ALA A 254 1.44 -22.68 -3.71
CA ALA A 254 2.88 -22.52 -3.56
C ALA A 254 3.25 -21.33 -2.64
N ALA A 255 2.28 -20.43 -2.38
CA ALA A 255 2.44 -19.26 -1.53
C ALA A 255 1.99 -19.48 -0.08
N ALA A 256 1.22 -20.54 0.20
CA ALA A 256 0.81 -20.98 1.54
C ALA A 256 1.81 -21.95 2.17
#